data_AF-A0A7S7W4H0-F1
#
_entry.id   AF-A0A7S7W4H0-F1
#
_cell.length_a   1.000
_cell.length_b   1.000
_cell.length_c   1.000
_cell.angle_alpha   90.00
_cell.angle_beta   90.00
_cell.angle_gamma   90.00
#
_symmetry.space_group_name_H-M   'P 1'
#
loop_
_entity.id
_entity.type
_entity.pdbx_description
1 polymer ?
#
loop_
_entity_poly.entity_id
_entity_poly.type
_entity_poly.pdbx_seq_one_letter_code
_entity_poly.pdbx_strand_id
1 'polypeptide(L)'
;MNEDTLLQLALAKQYAHHARFAGTPRQAIADGYSAVDAMLSALLLHSGQEPPRNHKVKFDTAQKAFPNAFAAETVQDGNSWSFSPGADWKSLEGYYREWLSSRYEKFEMDPGVATARVREALAAVDSGIRFLAKAEKMEAEALDEAASVRAFGYKYSETSNAVSDVHDFLFNQAEIYGDEHGSKLGTKLAATTNSCDLDLTAGDALTQQIILEDLDIAEDAARVYHLFVQLVDKIQEKRLERICEGRPIENCTPEQIIDTTDFMVGLKARYHGGLIPLAGVPWSQALKGVLSCVSHVMNKPMNELAAEAKEKSAPTDQNAVAKGAPS
;
A
#
# COMPACT_ATOMS: atom_id res chain seq x y z
N MET A 1 -9.84 19.10 16.39
CA MET A 1 -9.38 17.76 16.77
C MET A 1 -8.08 17.78 17.59
N ASN A 2 -7.99 16.95 18.63
CA ASN A 2 -6.77 16.76 19.44
C ASN A 2 -5.67 16.03 18.64
N GLU A 3 -4.40 16.43 18.80
CA GLU A 3 -3.20 15.77 18.26
C GLU A 3 -3.19 14.25 18.55
N ASP A 4 -3.56 13.85 19.76
CA ASP A 4 -3.55 12.42 20.14
C ASP A 4 -4.63 11.63 19.39
N THR A 5 -5.80 12.23 19.15
CA THR A 5 -6.84 11.62 18.31
C THR A 5 -6.32 11.43 16.89
N LEU A 6 -5.72 12.47 16.31
CA LEU A 6 -5.17 12.41 14.95
C LEU A 6 -4.04 11.37 14.84
N LEU A 7 -3.19 11.24 15.86
CA LEU A 7 -2.17 10.20 15.95
C LEU A 7 -2.79 8.80 15.94
N GLN A 8 -3.84 8.56 16.73
CA GLN A 8 -4.52 7.26 16.73
C GLN A 8 -5.22 6.96 15.40
N LEU A 9 -5.77 7.97 14.73
CA LEU A 9 -6.30 7.82 13.36
C LEU A 9 -5.21 7.45 12.37
N ALA A 10 -4.05 8.10 12.44
CA ALA A 10 -2.90 7.78 11.60
C ALA A 10 -2.43 6.33 11.82
N LEU A 11 -2.32 5.89 13.07
CA LEU A 11 -2.00 4.50 13.42
C LEU A 11 -3.06 3.52 12.89
N ALA A 12 -4.34 3.86 13.01
CA ALA A 12 -5.42 3.05 12.48
C ALA A 12 -5.29 2.86 10.96
N LYS A 13 -5.01 3.94 10.21
CA LYS A 13 -4.76 3.87 8.76
C LYS A 13 -3.53 3.04 8.44
N GLN A 14 -2.43 3.25 9.16
CA GLN A 14 -1.18 2.52 8.95
C GLN A 14 -1.37 1.00 9.16
N TYR A 15 -2.00 0.59 10.26
CA TYR A 15 -2.27 -0.82 10.51
C TYR A 15 -3.24 -1.44 9.50
N ALA A 16 -4.28 -0.69 9.07
CA ALA A 16 -5.19 -1.17 8.04
C ALA A 16 -4.47 -1.37 6.69
N HIS A 17 -3.52 -0.48 6.37
CA HIS A 17 -2.64 -0.61 5.23
C HIS A 17 -1.74 -1.84 5.35
N HIS A 18 -1.03 -2.01 6.47
CA HIS A 18 -0.21 -3.20 6.72
C HIS A 18 -1.00 -4.50 6.58
N ALA A 19 -2.22 -4.55 7.14
CA ALA A 19 -3.11 -5.70 7.04
C ALA A 19 -3.47 -6.05 5.59
N ARG A 20 -3.68 -5.04 4.74
CA ARG A 20 -3.98 -5.20 3.30
C ARG A 20 -2.83 -5.84 2.52
N PHE A 21 -1.59 -5.60 2.94
CA PHE A 21 -0.38 -6.11 2.28
C PHE A 21 0.32 -7.22 3.07
N ALA A 22 -0.33 -7.73 4.11
CA ALA A 22 0.23 -8.76 4.96
C ALA A 22 0.47 -10.07 4.20
N GLY A 23 1.71 -10.58 4.32
CA GLY A 23 2.14 -11.82 3.67
C GLY A 23 1.55 -13.10 4.25
N THR A 24 0.83 -13.05 5.37
CA THR A 24 0.19 -14.22 5.97
C THR A 24 -1.17 -13.86 6.57
N PRO A 25 -2.13 -14.82 6.64
CA PRO A 25 -3.38 -14.62 7.36
C PRO A 25 -3.17 -14.18 8.81
N ARG A 26 -2.17 -14.75 9.50
CA ARG A 26 -1.84 -14.38 10.88
C ARG A 26 -1.51 -12.89 11.00
N GLN A 27 -0.63 -12.39 10.14
CA GLN A 27 -0.24 -10.98 10.14
C GLN A 27 -1.41 -10.07 9.73
N ALA A 28 -2.21 -10.48 8.73
CA ALA A 28 -3.39 -9.72 8.30
C ALA A 28 -4.41 -9.52 9.42
N ILE A 29 -4.63 -10.57 10.24
CA ILE A 29 -5.51 -10.51 11.40
C ILE A 29 -4.89 -9.68 12.53
N ALA A 30 -3.60 -9.87 12.80
CA ALA A 30 -2.86 -9.12 13.82
C ALA A 30 -2.91 -7.61 13.57
N ASP A 31 -2.58 -7.18 12.35
CA ASP A 31 -2.57 -5.76 11.97
C ASP A 31 -3.98 -5.21 11.79
N GLY A 32 -4.87 -5.97 11.15
CA GLY A 32 -6.22 -5.46 10.86
C GLY A 32 -7.04 -5.21 12.13
N TYR A 33 -6.93 -6.04 13.17
CA TYR A 33 -7.55 -5.71 14.46
C TYR A 33 -6.79 -4.61 15.22
N SER A 34 -5.47 -4.50 15.05
CA SER A 34 -4.71 -3.37 15.62
C SER A 34 -5.17 -2.03 15.04
N ALA A 35 -5.61 -2.01 13.77
CA ALA A 35 -6.25 -0.85 13.16
C ALA A 35 -7.58 -0.49 13.85
N VAL A 36 -8.42 -1.50 14.12
CA VAL A 36 -9.67 -1.33 14.87
C VAL A 36 -9.38 -0.81 16.28
N ASP A 37 -8.42 -1.40 17.01
CA ASP A 37 -8.05 -0.99 18.36
C ASP A 37 -7.53 0.45 18.44
N ALA A 38 -6.74 0.88 17.45
CA ALA A 38 -6.32 2.27 17.29
C ALA A 38 -7.53 3.19 17.02
N MET A 39 -8.47 2.79 16.16
CA MET A 39 -9.70 3.54 15.90
C MET A 39 -10.56 3.71 17.17
N LEU A 40 -10.70 2.67 17.98
CA LEU A 40 -11.39 2.74 19.27
C LEU A 40 -10.69 3.71 20.23
N SER A 41 -9.35 3.75 20.20
CA SER A 41 -8.55 4.70 20.98
C SER A 41 -8.80 6.14 20.51
N ALA A 42 -8.88 6.38 19.19
CA ALA A 42 -9.19 7.68 18.63
C ALA A 42 -10.58 8.18 19.07
N LEU A 43 -11.60 7.32 19.00
CA LEU A 43 -12.97 7.63 19.45
C LEU A 43 -13.00 8.05 20.93
N LEU A 44 -12.36 7.27 21.81
CA LEU A 44 -12.31 7.56 23.24
C LEU A 44 -11.60 8.88 23.53
N LEU A 45 -10.40 9.08 22.97
CA LEU A 45 -9.63 10.32 23.13
C LEU A 45 -10.39 11.55 22.65
N HIS A 46 -11.10 11.44 21.52
CA HIS A 46 -11.91 12.55 21.00
C HIS A 46 -13.02 12.97 21.99
N SER A 47 -13.58 12.03 22.75
CA SER A 47 -14.55 12.32 23.82
C SER A 47 -13.93 12.73 25.17
N GLY A 48 -12.59 12.86 25.23
CA GLY A 48 -11.86 13.15 26.47
C GLY A 48 -11.72 11.97 27.42
N GLN A 49 -11.87 10.73 26.94
CA GLN A 49 -11.69 9.51 27.72
C GLN A 49 -10.33 8.87 27.43
N GLU A 50 -9.57 8.58 28.48
CA GLU A 50 -8.29 7.85 28.37
C GLU A 50 -8.56 6.40 27.90
N PRO A 51 -7.97 5.94 26.78
CA PRO A 51 -8.16 4.58 26.31
C PRO A 51 -7.59 3.54 27.29
N PRO A 52 -8.39 2.55 27.74
CA PRO A 52 -7.87 1.48 28.57
C PRO A 52 -6.76 0.69 27.88
N ARG A 53 -5.71 0.31 28.63
CA ARG A 53 -4.63 -0.56 28.11
C ARG A 53 -5.10 -1.98 27.76
N ASN A 54 -6.13 -2.48 28.45
CA ASN A 54 -6.71 -3.77 28.13
C ASN A 54 -7.64 -3.64 26.91
N HIS A 55 -7.32 -4.36 25.84
CA HIS A 55 -8.03 -4.30 24.56
C HIS A 55 -9.53 -4.63 24.68
N LYS A 56 -9.92 -5.63 25.48
CA LYS A 56 -11.34 -5.97 25.68
C LYS A 56 -12.08 -4.88 26.43
N VAL A 57 -11.48 -4.34 27.50
CA VAL A 57 -12.08 -3.23 28.26
C VAL A 57 -12.21 -1.99 27.37
N LYS A 58 -11.20 -1.70 26.54
CA LYS A 58 -11.26 -0.61 25.54
C LYS A 58 -12.41 -0.81 24.56
N PHE A 59 -12.53 -2.01 23.99
CA PHE A 59 -13.63 -2.38 23.10
C PHE A 59 -15.00 -2.15 23.73
N ASP A 60 -15.22 -2.69 24.94
CA ASP A 60 -16.50 -2.58 25.63
C ASP A 60 -16.84 -1.12 25.99
N THR A 61 -15.81 -0.34 26.37
CA THR A 61 -15.98 1.08 26.69
C THR A 61 -16.37 1.88 25.45
N ALA A 62 -15.68 1.67 24.34
CA ALA A 62 -15.98 2.34 23.07
C ALA A 62 -17.35 1.92 22.51
N GLN A 63 -17.70 0.63 22.56
CA GLN A 63 -19.01 0.13 22.14
C GLN A 63 -20.14 0.80 22.92
N LYS A 64 -19.99 0.92 24.24
CA LYS A 64 -20.99 1.56 25.10
C LYS A 64 -21.09 3.07 24.85
N ALA A 65 -19.97 3.75 24.64
CA ALA A 65 -19.93 5.19 24.44
C ALA A 65 -20.40 5.61 23.03
N PHE A 66 -20.10 4.79 22.01
CA PHE A 66 -20.34 5.12 20.61
C PHE A 66 -21.01 3.96 19.85
N PRO A 67 -22.26 3.59 20.21
CA PRO A 67 -22.93 2.43 19.61
C PRO A 67 -23.09 2.55 18.09
N ASN A 68 -23.10 3.76 17.55
CA ASN A 68 -23.29 4.04 16.12
C ASN A 68 -22.01 4.46 15.37
N ALA A 69 -20.82 4.39 16.00
CA ALA A 69 -19.57 4.85 15.36
C ALA A 69 -19.22 4.11 14.07
N PHE A 70 -19.68 2.87 13.92
CA PHE A 70 -19.41 2.03 12.75
C PHE A 70 -20.65 1.76 11.90
N ALA A 71 -21.69 2.61 12.02
CA ALA A 71 -22.89 2.48 11.21
C ALA A 71 -22.57 2.66 9.72
N ALA A 72 -23.20 1.84 8.88
CA ALA A 72 -23.18 2.08 7.44
C ALA A 72 -23.94 3.36 7.12
N GLU A 73 -23.55 4.05 6.05
CA GLU A 73 -24.21 5.28 5.64
C GLU A 73 -24.55 5.22 4.15
N THR A 74 -25.71 5.79 3.83
CA THR A 74 -26.13 6.02 2.45
C THR A 74 -26.39 7.50 2.29
N VAL A 75 -25.70 8.15 1.37
CA VAL A 75 -25.86 9.57 1.06
C VAL A 75 -26.47 9.70 -0.32
N GLN A 76 -27.50 10.53 -0.43
CA GLN A 76 -28.06 10.94 -1.73
C GLN A 76 -27.54 12.33 -2.06
N ASP A 77 -26.88 12.46 -3.20
CA ASP A 77 -26.45 13.76 -3.75
C ASP A 77 -27.09 13.95 -5.13
N GLY A 78 -28.12 14.81 -5.18
CA GLY A 78 -29.00 14.95 -6.33
C GLY A 78 -29.64 13.62 -6.76
N ASN A 79 -29.25 13.14 -7.94
CA ASN A 79 -29.72 11.86 -8.50
C ASN A 79 -28.75 10.69 -8.24
N SER A 80 -27.63 10.93 -7.57
CA SER A 80 -26.64 9.92 -7.22
C SER A 80 -26.87 9.40 -5.81
N TRP A 81 -26.56 8.12 -5.62
CA TRP A 81 -26.54 7.46 -4.31
C TRP A 81 -25.15 6.90 -4.07
N SER A 82 -24.54 7.24 -2.94
CA SER A 82 -23.32 6.61 -2.46
C SER A 82 -23.63 5.76 -1.24
N PHE A 83 -23.13 4.52 -1.24
CA PHE A 83 -23.20 3.62 -0.09
C PHE A 83 -21.80 3.44 0.46
N SER A 84 -21.64 3.75 1.74
CA SER A 84 -20.39 3.58 2.47
C SER A 84 -20.59 2.52 3.56
N PRO A 85 -19.97 1.34 3.44
CA PRO A 85 -20.20 0.24 4.36
C PRO A 85 -19.78 0.60 5.79
N GLY A 86 -20.41 -0.07 6.75
CA GLY A 86 -20.08 0.01 8.17
C GLY A 86 -19.35 -1.25 8.67
N ALA A 87 -19.14 -1.32 9.98
CA ALA A 87 -18.73 -2.54 10.67
C ALA A 87 -19.71 -2.88 11.80
N ASP A 88 -19.97 -4.17 12.00
CA ASP A 88 -20.87 -4.64 13.05
C ASP A 88 -20.09 -4.94 14.34
N TRP A 89 -20.54 -4.41 15.47
CA TRP A 89 -19.87 -4.61 16.76
C TRP A 89 -19.71 -6.09 17.13
N LYS A 90 -20.71 -6.93 16.87
CA LYS A 90 -20.61 -8.36 17.19
C LYS A 90 -19.57 -9.04 16.29
N SER A 91 -19.50 -8.65 15.02
CA SER A 91 -18.45 -9.11 14.11
C SER A 91 -17.06 -8.66 14.56
N LEU A 92 -16.88 -7.40 14.99
CA LEU A 92 -15.63 -6.88 15.54
C LEU A 92 -15.21 -7.57 16.84
N GLU A 93 -16.15 -7.98 17.69
CA GLU A 93 -15.84 -8.81 18.86
C GLU A 93 -15.34 -10.21 18.45
N GLY A 94 -15.90 -10.79 17.37
CA GLY A 94 -15.37 -12.00 16.76
C GLY A 94 -13.94 -11.80 16.25
N TYR A 95 -13.68 -10.67 15.59
CA TYR A 95 -12.36 -10.30 15.09
C TYR A 95 -11.33 -10.15 16.23
N TYR A 96 -11.72 -9.58 17.39
CA TYR A 96 -10.87 -9.53 18.58
C TYR A 96 -10.42 -10.93 19.04
N ARG A 97 -11.32 -11.92 19.03
CA ARG A 97 -10.99 -13.29 19.45
C ARG A 97 -10.02 -13.94 18.48
N GLU A 98 -10.23 -13.75 17.18
CA GLU A 98 -9.29 -14.21 16.15
C GLU A 98 -7.92 -13.54 16.29
N TRP A 99 -7.88 -12.25 16.63
CA TRP A 99 -6.65 -11.51 16.91
C TRP A 99 -5.88 -12.11 18.10
N LEU A 100 -6.56 -12.45 19.19
CA LEU A 100 -5.94 -13.15 20.32
C LEU A 100 -5.33 -14.49 19.88
N SER A 101 -6.10 -15.34 19.19
CA SER A 101 -5.60 -16.63 18.69
C SER A 101 -4.43 -16.46 17.72
N SER A 102 -4.46 -15.44 16.87
CA SER A 102 -3.37 -15.14 15.93
C SER A 102 -2.04 -14.78 16.60
N ARG A 103 -2.06 -14.36 17.87
CA ARG A 103 -0.85 -13.97 18.62
C ARG A 103 -0.35 -15.04 19.57
N TYR A 104 -1.26 -15.79 20.19
CA TYR A 104 -0.92 -16.66 21.31
C TYR A 104 -1.08 -18.15 21.02
N GLU A 105 -1.63 -18.52 19.85
CA GLU A 105 -1.98 -19.91 19.55
C GLU A 105 -1.46 -20.36 18.17
N LYS A 106 -1.60 -21.68 17.91
CA LYS A 106 -1.49 -22.20 16.54
C LYS A 106 -2.68 -21.66 15.76
N PHE A 107 -2.39 -20.87 14.73
CA PHE A 107 -3.38 -20.13 13.96
C PHE A 107 -3.28 -20.51 12.49
N GLU A 108 -4.35 -21.09 11.98
CA GLU A 108 -4.55 -21.39 10.57
C GLU A 108 -5.90 -20.78 10.18
N MET A 109 -5.91 -20.01 9.09
CA MET A 109 -7.10 -19.34 8.59
C MET A 109 -7.04 -19.31 7.08
N ASP A 110 -8.18 -19.54 6.44
CA ASP A 110 -8.33 -19.43 5.00
C ASP A 110 -8.02 -17.98 4.52
N PRO A 111 -7.23 -17.79 3.45
CA PRO A 111 -6.90 -16.47 2.94
C PRO A 111 -8.12 -15.62 2.55
N GLY A 112 -9.21 -16.24 2.10
CA GLY A 112 -10.47 -15.55 1.80
C GLY A 112 -11.13 -14.97 3.05
N VAL A 113 -11.12 -15.73 4.15
CA VAL A 113 -11.60 -15.26 5.46
C VAL A 113 -10.73 -14.11 5.98
N ALA A 114 -9.40 -14.25 5.91
CA ALA A 114 -8.48 -13.17 6.29
C ALA A 114 -8.71 -11.90 5.45
N THR A 115 -8.96 -12.05 4.14
CA THR A 115 -9.29 -10.93 3.26
C THR A 115 -10.60 -10.24 3.65
N ALA A 116 -11.62 -11.00 4.08
CA ALA A 116 -12.87 -10.43 4.56
C ALA A 116 -12.65 -9.61 5.85
N ARG A 117 -11.82 -10.11 6.78
CA ARG A 117 -11.42 -9.38 8.00
C ARG A 117 -10.64 -8.10 7.71
N VAL A 118 -9.72 -8.12 6.74
CA VAL A 118 -9.04 -6.91 6.27
C VAL A 118 -10.04 -5.87 5.74
N ARG A 119 -11.05 -6.30 4.97
CA ARG A 119 -12.12 -5.38 4.49
C ARG A 119 -12.94 -4.80 5.64
N GLU A 120 -13.22 -5.61 6.66
CA GLU A 120 -13.91 -5.16 7.86
C GLU A 120 -13.08 -4.15 8.67
N ALA A 121 -11.76 -4.34 8.79
CA ALA A 121 -10.87 -3.36 9.40
C ALA A 121 -10.90 -2.03 8.64
N LEU A 122 -10.82 -2.07 7.30
CA LEU A 122 -10.92 -0.88 6.46
C LEU A 122 -12.27 -0.17 6.62
N ALA A 123 -13.38 -0.92 6.66
CA ALA A 123 -14.70 -0.36 6.89
C ALA A 123 -14.84 0.28 8.28
N ALA A 124 -14.29 -0.35 9.33
CA ALA A 124 -14.30 0.21 10.67
C ALA A 124 -13.49 1.52 10.75
N VAL A 125 -12.32 1.58 10.10
CA VAL A 125 -11.51 2.81 10.03
C VAL A 125 -12.26 3.92 9.28
N ASP A 126 -12.80 3.62 8.11
CA ASP A 126 -13.54 4.58 7.29
C ASP A 126 -14.80 5.12 8.01
N SER A 127 -15.61 4.24 8.60
CA SER A 127 -16.78 4.67 9.38
C SER A 127 -16.40 5.47 10.62
N GLY A 128 -15.32 5.09 11.32
CA GLY A 128 -14.81 5.85 12.46
C GLY A 128 -14.36 7.26 12.08
N ILE A 129 -13.67 7.42 10.94
CA ILE A 129 -13.30 8.73 10.39
C ILE A 129 -14.54 9.55 10.05
N ARG A 130 -15.53 8.98 9.34
CA ARG A 130 -16.79 9.68 9.04
C ARG A 130 -17.52 10.13 10.30
N PHE A 131 -17.59 9.27 11.31
CA PHE A 131 -18.22 9.59 12.59
C PHE A 131 -17.52 10.77 13.29
N LEU A 132 -16.19 10.75 13.36
CA LEU A 132 -15.41 11.82 13.99
C LEU A 132 -15.44 13.13 13.18
N ALA A 133 -15.39 13.05 11.85
CA ALA A 133 -15.49 14.21 10.98
C ALA A 133 -16.81 14.96 11.20
N LYS A 134 -17.93 14.23 11.32
CA LYS A 134 -19.24 14.82 11.66
C LYS A 134 -19.23 15.50 13.03
N ALA A 135 -18.59 14.89 14.03
CA ALA A 135 -18.49 15.48 15.37
C ALA A 135 -17.67 16.79 15.37
N GLU A 136 -16.63 16.87 14.53
CA GLU A 136 -15.77 18.06 14.36
C GLU A 136 -16.33 19.06 13.33
N LYS A 137 -17.47 18.77 12.67
CA LYS A 137 -18.05 19.56 11.58
C LYS A 137 -17.07 19.81 10.44
N MET A 138 -16.32 18.78 10.06
CA MET A 138 -15.41 18.79 8.92
C MET A 138 -15.80 17.72 7.90
N GLU A 139 -15.35 17.88 6.66
CA GLU A 139 -15.52 16.86 5.63
C GLU A 139 -14.69 15.62 5.98
N ALA A 140 -15.29 14.44 5.77
CA ALA A 140 -14.62 13.17 6.07
C ALA A 140 -13.33 12.99 5.26
N GLU A 141 -13.32 13.45 4.00
CA GLU A 141 -12.15 13.43 3.13
C GLU A 141 -10.99 14.27 3.71
N ALA A 142 -11.27 15.45 4.26
CA ALA A 142 -10.25 16.30 4.87
C ALA A 142 -9.64 15.66 6.13
N LEU A 143 -10.45 14.97 6.93
CA LEU A 143 -9.94 14.24 8.10
C LEU A 143 -9.13 13.01 7.67
N ASP A 144 -9.62 12.28 6.67
CA ASP A 144 -8.93 11.12 6.11
C ASP A 144 -7.57 11.52 5.53
N GLU A 145 -7.50 12.66 4.83
CA GLU A 145 -6.27 13.23 4.30
C GLU A 145 -5.29 13.61 5.42
N ALA A 146 -5.75 14.32 6.45
CA ALA A 146 -4.92 14.67 7.60
C ALA A 146 -4.34 13.43 8.31
N ALA A 147 -5.15 12.38 8.49
CA ALA A 147 -4.71 11.11 9.06
C ALA A 147 -3.72 10.38 8.14
N SER A 148 -3.91 10.44 6.82
CA SER A 148 -3.03 9.82 5.83
C SER A 148 -1.66 10.48 5.79
N VAL A 149 -1.62 11.82 5.74
CA VAL A 149 -0.38 12.58 5.76
C VAL A 149 0.41 12.28 7.02
N ARG A 150 -0.25 12.16 8.17
CA ARG A 150 0.44 11.80 9.42
C ARG A 150 0.90 10.33 9.44
N ALA A 151 0.18 9.42 8.80
CA ALA A 151 0.54 7.99 8.74
C ALA A 151 1.69 7.69 7.77
N PHE A 152 1.70 8.36 6.62
CA PHE A 152 2.54 7.98 5.47
C PHE A 152 3.47 9.11 5.00
N GLY A 153 3.33 10.31 5.54
CA GLY A 153 4.21 11.46 5.29
C GLY A 153 3.83 12.33 4.09
N TYR A 154 3.12 11.80 3.08
CA TYR A 154 2.83 12.52 1.84
C TYR A 154 1.72 11.85 1.01
N LYS A 155 1.10 12.63 0.13
CA LYS A 155 0.14 12.16 -0.91
C LYS A 155 0.78 12.10 -2.32
N TYR A 156 1.89 12.83 -2.52
CA TYR A 156 2.60 12.97 -3.79
C TYR A 156 4.10 12.90 -3.51
N SER A 157 4.74 11.78 -3.83
CA SER A 157 6.19 11.61 -3.82
C SER A 157 6.77 11.85 -5.22
N GLU A 158 8.09 12.09 -5.31
CA GLU A 158 8.80 12.04 -6.59
C GLU A 158 8.59 10.69 -7.30
N THR A 159 8.41 9.60 -6.54
CA THR A 159 8.01 8.30 -7.10
C THR A 159 6.60 8.34 -7.72
N SER A 160 5.62 8.96 -7.07
CA SER A 160 4.26 9.12 -7.60
C SER A 160 4.25 10.01 -8.85
N ASN A 161 5.04 11.10 -8.87
CA ASN A 161 5.23 11.94 -10.03
C ASN A 161 5.89 11.16 -11.18
N ALA A 162 6.96 10.42 -10.92
CA ALA A 162 7.65 9.63 -11.94
C ALA A 162 6.75 8.54 -12.56
N VAL A 163 5.92 7.88 -11.74
CA VAL A 163 4.92 6.92 -12.24
C VAL A 163 3.82 7.61 -13.04
N SER A 164 3.37 8.79 -12.60
CA SER A 164 2.38 9.60 -13.31
C SER A 164 2.91 10.10 -14.66
N ASP A 165 4.16 10.57 -14.73
CA ASP A 165 4.78 11.07 -15.96
C ASP A 165 4.91 9.95 -17.01
N VAL A 166 5.28 8.74 -16.59
CA VAL A 166 5.35 7.58 -17.49
C VAL A 166 3.94 7.19 -17.97
N HIS A 167 2.95 7.20 -17.08
CA HIS A 167 1.56 6.94 -17.44
C HIS A 167 1.04 7.96 -18.45
N ASP A 168 1.24 9.25 -18.19
CA ASP A 168 0.77 10.35 -19.04
C ASP A 168 1.48 10.34 -20.41
N PHE A 169 2.78 10.03 -20.43
CA PHE A 169 3.51 9.85 -21.68
C PHE A 169 2.92 8.71 -22.52
N LEU A 170 2.68 7.55 -21.91
CA LEU A 170 2.14 6.38 -22.62
C LEU A 170 0.70 6.59 -23.07
N PHE A 171 -0.12 7.23 -22.25
CA PHE A 171 -1.49 7.60 -22.61
C PHE A 171 -1.51 8.54 -23.82
N ASN A 172 -0.68 9.59 -23.80
CA ASN A 172 -0.54 10.52 -24.91
C ASN A 172 -0.03 9.83 -26.20
N GLN A 173 0.92 8.90 -26.11
CA GLN A 173 1.34 8.12 -27.27
C GLN A 173 0.21 7.23 -27.81
N ALA A 174 -0.56 6.57 -26.94
CA ALA A 174 -1.69 5.74 -27.34
C ALA A 174 -2.80 6.54 -28.03
N GLU A 175 -3.06 7.77 -27.58
CA GLU A 175 -4.00 8.70 -28.24
C GLU A 175 -3.48 9.14 -29.61
N ILE A 176 -2.21 9.56 -29.73
CA ILE A 176 -1.60 9.98 -31.00
C ILE A 176 -1.67 8.85 -32.04
N TYR A 177 -1.18 7.65 -31.70
CA TYR A 177 -1.21 6.50 -32.62
C TYR A 177 -2.65 6.03 -32.91
N GLY A 178 -3.53 6.17 -31.93
CA GLY A 178 -4.95 5.92 -32.06
C GLY A 178 -5.65 6.80 -33.09
N ASP A 179 -5.42 8.10 -33.00
CA ASP A 179 -6.00 9.11 -33.88
C ASP A 179 -5.48 9.00 -35.31
N GLU A 180 -4.20 8.63 -35.49
CA GLU A 180 -3.61 8.34 -36.81
C GLU A 180 -4.31 7.18 -37.54
N HIS A 181 -4.92 6.26 -36.81
CA HIS A 181 -5.55 5.05 -37.34
C HIS A 181 -7.07 5.00 -37.15
N GLY A 182 -7.67 6.08 -36.63
CA GLY A 182 -9.11 6.30 -36.53
C GLY A 182 -9.63 6.34 -35.09
N SER A 183 -10.54 7.28 -34.80
CA SER A 183 -10.98 7.62 -33.44
C SER A 183 -11.49 6.45 -32.58
N LYS A 184 -12.09 5.41 -33.19
CA LYS A 184 -12.53 4.20 -32.46
C LYS A 184 -11.37 3.32 -31.98
N LEU A 185 -10.24 3.35 -32.67
CA LEU A 185 -9.05 2.57 -32.32
C LEU A 185 -8.26 3.29 -31.22
N GLY A 186 -8.17 4.63 -31.26
CA GLY A 186 -7.53 5.41 -30.21
C GLY A 186 -8.15 5.25 -28.83
N THR A 187 -9.48 5.29 -28.74
CA THR A 187 -10.16 5.02 -27.45
C THR A 187 -9.90 3.59 -26.93
N LYS A 188 -9.72 2.61 -27.82
CA LYS A 188 -9.44 1.21 -27.42
C LYS A 188 -7.98 0.98 -27.06
N LEU A 189 -7.04 1.67 -27.71
CA LEU A 189 -5.63 1.64 -27.35
C LEU A 189 -5.37 2.39 -26.03
N ALA A 190 -6.01 3.53 -25.81
CA ALA A 190 -6.00 4.25 -24.53
C ALA A 190 -6.66 3.44 -23.38
N ALA A 191 -7.57 2.51 -23.69
CA ALA A 191 -8.11 1.58 -22.69
C ALA A 191 -7.09 0.50 -22.28
N THR A 192 -5.99 0.32 -23.03
CA THR A 192 -4.92 -0.61 -22.68
C THR A 192 -3.83 0.03 -21.82
N THR A 193 -3.69 1.36 -21.87
CA THR A 193 -2.93 2.20 -20.91
C THR A 193 -3.70 2.35 -19.59
N ASN A 194 -4.10 1.22 -19.02
CA ASN A 194 -4.83 1.18 -17.76
C ASN A 194 -3.99 1.79 -16.63
N SER A 195 -4.66 2.41 -15.67
CA SER A 195 -4.04 2.98 -14.48
C SER A 195 -3.31 1.90 -13.67
N CYS A 196 -1.98 2.00 -13.63
CA CYS A 196 -1.16 1.29 -12.67
C CYS A 196 -0.76 2.30 -11.60
N ASP A 197 -1.53 2.32 -10.52
CA ASP A 197 -1.20 3.12 -9.34
C ASP A 197 -0.17 2.35 -8.52
N LEU A 198 1.09 2.80 -8.58
CA LEU A 198 2.18 2.31 -7.74
C LEU A 198 2.43 3.32 -6.63
N ASP A 199 1.72 3.14 -5.52
CA ASP A 199 1.90 3.93 -4.32
C ASP A 199 2.87 3.23 -3.35
N LEU A 200 4.05 3.83 -3.15
CA LEU A 200 5.03 3.39 -2.17
C LEU A 200 4.87 4.21 -0.88
N THR A 201 4.35 3.56 0.15
CA THR A 201 4.18 4.17 1.47
C THR A 201 4.93 3.37 2.53
N ALA A 202 5.46 4.10 3.51
CA ALA A 202 6.09 3.54 4.69
C ALA A 202 5.59 4.25 5.95
N GLY A 203 5.67 3.57 7.08
CA GLY A 203 5.19 4.09 8.36
C GLY A 203 6.27 4.69 9.25
N ASP A 204 7.54 4.54 8.88
CA ASP A 204 8.68 5.12 9.58
C ASP A 204 9.32 6.25 8.77
N ALA A 205 9.76 7.29 9.46
CA ALA A 205 10.25 8.52 8.84
C ALA A 205 11.48 8.33 7.95
N LEU A 206 12.38 7.40 8.32
CA LEU A 206 13.58 7.14 7.53
C LEU A 206 13.23 6.51 6.18
N THR A 207 12.38 5.49 6.18
CA THR A 207 11.95 4.84 4.92
C THR A 207 11.08 5.78 4.09
N GLN A 208 10.23 6.60 4.71
CA GLN A 208 9.50 7.67 4.02
C GLN A 208 10.47 8.63 3.29
N GLN A 209 11.52 9.08 3.97
CA GLN A 209 12.52 9.97 3.38
C GLN A 209 13.26 9.30 2.20
N ILE A 210 13.62 8.03 2.34
CA ILE A 210 14.25 7.26 1.26
C ILE A 210 13.33 7.18 0.03
N ILE A 211 12.05 6.85 0.20
CA ILE A 211 11.08 6.79 -0.91
C ILE A 211 10.87 8.15 -1.57
N LEU A 212 10.97 9.24 -0.79
CA LEU A 212 10.79 10.61 -1.27
C LEU A 212 11.99 11.12 -2.06
N GLU A 213 13.21 10.86 -1.59
CA GLU A 213 14.41 11.57 -2.04
C GLU A 213 15.31 10.72 -2.96
N ASP A 214 15.18 9.40 -2.95
CA ASP A 214 16.06 8.51 -3.69
C ASP A 214 15.58 8.28 -5.13
N LEU A 215 16.29 8.88 -6.09
CA LEU A 215 15.98 8.80 -7.51
C LEU A 215 16.14 7.38 -8.09
N ASP A 216 17.06 6.57 -7.56
CA ASP A 216 17.26 5.20 -8.06
C ASP A 216 16.06 4.34 -7.69
N ILE A 217 15.50 4.53 -6.49
CA ILE A 217 14.27 3.86 -6.04
C ILE A 217 13.07 4.34 -6.87
N ALA A 218 12.97 5.62 -7.18
CA ALA A 218 11.91 6.15 -8.04
C ALA A 218 12.00 5.56 -9.48
N GLU A 219 13.21 5.41 -10.03
CA GLU A 219 13.42 4.78 -11.33
C GLU A 219 13.03 3.29 -11.30
N ASP A 220 13.45 2.55 -10.28
CA ASP A 220 13.10 1.13 -10.12
C ASP A 220 11.59 0.93 -9.91
N ALA A 221 10.91 1.86 -9.22
CA ALA A 221 9.47 1.89 -9.11
C ALA A 221 8.81 2.10 -10.49
N ALA A 222 9.29 3.07 -11.28
CA ALA A 222 8.81 3.32 -12.62
C ALA A 222 9.03 2.11 -13.57
N ARG A 223 10.10 1.33 -13.38
CA ARG A 223 10.34 0.09 -14.14
C ARG A 223 9.25 -0.97 -13.93
N VAL A 224 8.56 -0.97 -12.79
CA VAL A 224 7.38 -1.84 -12.57
C VAL A 224 6.29 -1.52 -13.58
N TYR A 225 6.08 -0.25 -13.91
CA TYR A 225 5.14 0.17 -14.94
C TYR A 225 5.56 -0.36 -16.32
N HIS A 226 6.84 -0.25 -16.67
CA HIS A 226 7.36 -0.81 -17.93
C HIS A 226 7.13 -2.33 -18.03
N LEU A 227 7.41 -3.07 -16.96
CA LEU A 227 7.17 -4.52 -16.89
C LEU A 227 5.68 -4.86 -16.99
N PHE A 228 4.80 -4.01 -16.44
CA PHE A 228 3.36 -4.16 -16.55
C PHE A 228 2.89 -3.97 -18.00
N VAL A 229 3.39 -2.96 -18.71
CA VAL A 229 3.10 -2.76 -20.15
C VAL A 229 3.54 -3.97 -20.97
N GLN A 230 4.75 -4.50 -20.74
CA GLN A 230 5.21 -5.73 -21.41
C GLN A 230 4.29 -6.94 -21.15
N LEU A 231 3.66 -7.01 -19.97
CA LEU A 231 2.68 -8.05 -19.67
C LEU A 231 1.38 -7.84 -20.46
N VAL A 232 0.93 -6.59 -20.60
CA VAL A 232 -0.23 -6.24 -21.43
C VAL A 232 0.02 -6.64 -22.89
N ASP A 233 1.20 -6.35 -23.44
CA ASP A 233 1.58 -6.77 -24.80
C ASP A 233 1.50 -8.29 -24.98
N LYS A 234 2.06 -9.05 -24.04
CA LYS A 234 1.98 -10.52 -24.06
C LYS A 234 0.55 -11.03 -23.99
N ILE A 235 -0.33 -10.36 -23.24
CA ILE A 235 -1.75 -10.69 -23.18
C ILE A 235 -2.41 -10.40 -24.53
N GLN A 236 -2.10 -9.25 -25.16
CA GLN A 236 -2.59 -8.90 -26.50
C GLN A 236 -2.17 -9.92 -27.55
N GLU A 237 -0.91 -10.33 -27.57
CA GLU A 237 -0.40 -11.39 -28.46
C GLU A 237 -1.19 -12.69 -28.26
N LYS A 238 -1.40 -13.10 -27.01
CA LYS A 238 -2.17 -14.32 -26.69
C LYS A 238 -3.64 -14.20 -27.04
N ARG A 239 -4.24 -13.01 -26.95
CA ARG A 239 -5.61 -12.75 -27.41
C ARG A 239 -5.69 -12.82 -28.92
N LEU A 240 -4.76 -12.20 -29.63
CA LEU A 240 -4.65 -12.26 -31.09
C LEU A 240 -4.56 -13.71 -31.56
N GLU A 241 -3.63 -14.51 -31.01
CA GLU A 241 -3.50 -15.94 -31.32
C GLU A 241 -4.84 -16.70 -31.18
N ARG A 242 -5.59 -16.42 -30.11
CA ARG A 242 -6.86 -17.11 -29.80
C ARG A 242 -8.03 -16.64 -30.64
N ILE A 243 -8.18 -15.33 -30.85
CA ILE A 243 -9.29 -14.73 -31.61
C ILE A 243 -9.11 -14.98 -33.11
N CYS A 244 -7.87 -14.93 -33.61
CA CYS A 244 -7.56 -15.26 -34.99
C CYS A 244 -7.45 -16.78 -35.23
N GLU A 245 -7.56 -17.61 -34.18
CA GLU A 245 -7.42 -19.08 -34.27
C GLU A 245 -6.10 -19.53 -34.91
N GLY A 246 -5.02 -18.77 -34.67
CA GLY A 246 -3.70 -19.01 -35.27
C GLY A 246 -3.57 -18.63 -36.75
N ARG A 247 -4.57 -18.00 -37.35
CA ARG A 247 -4.48 -17.47 -38.73
C ARG A 247 -3.61 -16.21 -38.78
N PRO A 248 -2.90 -15.95 -39.90
CA PRO A 248 -2.21 -14.67 -40.10
C PRO A 248 -3.19 -13.49 -40.00
N ILE A 249 -2.74 -12.35 -39.45
CA ILE A 249 -3.58 -11.20 -39.15
C ILE A 249 -4.27 -10.63 -40.39
N GLU A 250 -3.64 -10.77 -41.56
CA GLU A 250 -4.15 -10.36 -42.87
C GLU A 250 -5.41 -11.13 -43.28
N ASN A 251 -5.67 -12.27 -42.64
CA ASN A 251 -6.82 -13.13 -42.87
C ASN A 251 -7.88 -13.03 -41.76
N CYS A 252 -7.70 -12.13 -40.78
CA CYS A 252 -8.68 -11.85 -39.73
C CYS A 252 -9.62 -10.71 -40.15
N THR A 253 -10.85 -10.70 -39.63
CA THR A 253 -11.75 -9.56 -39.89
C THR A 253 -11.30 -8.34 -39.08
N PRO A 254 -11.63 -7.12 -39.52
CA PRO A 254 -11.34 -5.91 -38.74
C PRO A 254 -11.87 -5.96 -37.30
N GLU A 255 -13.04 -6.56 -37.08
CA GLU A 255 -13.63 -6.75 -35.75
C GLU A 255 -12.79 -7.69 -34.89
N GLN A 256 -12.30 -8.81 -35.46
CA GLN A 256 -11.43 -9.75 -34.76
C GLN A 256 -10.11 -9.09 -34.32
N ILE A 257 -9.56 -8.21 -35.16
CA ILE A 257 -8.34 -7.45 -34.85
C ILE A 257 -8.62 -6.44 -33.73
N ILE A 258 -9.73 -5.70 -33.82
CA ILE A 258 -10.13 -4.71 -32.81
C ILE A 258 -10.38 -5.37 -31.44
N ASP A 259 -10.98 -6.56 -31.40
CA ASP A 259 -11.28 -7.28 -30.16
C ASP A 259 -10.02 -7.78 -29.42
N THR A 260 -8.86 -7.81 -30.09
CA THR A 260 -7.59 -8.14 -29.43
C THR A 260 -7.19 -7.09 -28.39
N THR A 261 -7.49 -5.82 -28.66
CA THR A 261 -7.18 -4.67 -27.80
C THR A 261 -8.31 -4.32 -26.83
N ASP A 262 -9.50 -4.92 -26.99
CA ASP A 262 -10.68 -4.59 -26.20
C ASP A 262 -10.73 -5.35 -24.86
N PHE A 263 -9.96 -4.88 -23.88
CA PHE A 263 -9.94 -5.39 -22.51
C PHE A 263 -9.32 -4.40 -21.52
N MET A 264 -9.69 -4.54 -20.23
CA MET A 264 -9.12 -3.77 -19.14
C MET A 264 -8.30 -4.70 -18.23
N VAL A 265 -7.09 -4.28 -17.86
CA VAL A 265 -6.23 -4.96 -16.89
C VAL A 265 -5.74 -3.94 -15.88
N GLY A 266 -6.01 -4.17 -14.60
CA GLY A 266 -5.39 -3.41 -13.51
C GLY A 266 -4.32 -4.26 -12.83
N LEU A 267 -3.16 -3.66 -12.53
CA LEU A 267 -2.18 -4.30 -11.65
C LEU A 267 -2.57 -4.04 -10.20
N LYS A 268 -2.80 -5.11 -9.44
CA LYS A 268 -2.93 -5.03 -7.98
C LYS A 268 -1.86 -5.90 -7.34
N ALA A 269 -0.70 -5.32 -7.07
CA ALA A 269 0.34 -6.00 -6.32
C ALA A 269 -0.12 -6.19 -4.88
N ARG A 270 -0.47 -7.43 -4.50
CA ARG A 270 -0.69 -7.83 -3.12
C ARG A 270 0.25 -8.96 -2.80
N TYR A 271 1.15 -8.76 -1.85
CA TYR A 271 1.99 -9.84 -1.36
C TYR A 271 1.14 -10.77 -0.48
N HIS A 272 0.48 -11.74 -1.10
CA HIS A 272 -0.29 -12.77 -0.38
C HIS A 272 0.54 -14.03 -0.17
N GLY A 273 1.76 -13.93 0.38
CA GLY A 273 2.53 -15.08 0.90
C GLY A 273 2.75 -16.26 -0.04
N GLY A 274 2.39 -16.11 -1.32
CA GLY A 274 2.49 -17.16 -2.31
C GLY A 274 3.96 -17.36 -2.60
N LEU A 275 4.42 -18.60 -2.51
CA LEU A 275 5.72 -18.99 -3.03
C LEU A 275 5.72 -18.69 -4.53
N ILE A 276 6.32 -17.55 -4.92
CA ILE A 276 6.83 -17.34 -6.26
C ILE A 276 8.29 -17.81 -6.19
N PRO A 277 8.63 -19.03 -6.61
CA PRO A 277 9.97 -19.59 -6.38
C PRO A 277 11.09 -18.73 -6.99
N LEU A 278 10.78 -18.00 -8.07
CA LEU A 278 11.70 -17.09 -8.75
C LEU A 278 11.97 -15.79 -7.98
N ALA A 279 11.05 -15.30 -7.14
CA ALA A 279 11.24 -14.10 -6.32
C ALA A 279 11.57 -14.44 -4.85
N GLY A 280 11.09 -15.58 -4.34
CA GLY A 280 11.28 -16.02 -2.97
C GLY A 280 12.70 -16.47 -2.64
N VAL A 281 13.46 -17.00 -3.62
CA VAL A 281 14.86 -17.39 -3.39
C VAL A 281 15.77 -16.16 -3.20
N PRO A 282 15.74 -15.13 -4.06
CA PRO A 282 16.48 -13.89 -3.82
C PRO A 282 16.06 -13.18 -2.52
N TRP A 283 14.76 -13.07 -2.25
CA TRP A 283 14.26 -12.41 -1.02
C TRP A 283 14.66 -13.15 0.25
N SER A 284 14.55 -14.49 0.28
CA SER A 284 14.97 -15.28 1.44
C SER A 284 16.49 -15.24 1.68
N GLN A 285 17.30 -15.13 0.62
CA GLN A 285 18.75 -14.92 0.74
C GLN A 285 19.09 -13.51 1.26
N ALA A 286 18.41 -12.47 0.79
CA ALA A 286 18.56 -11.10 1.31
C ALA A 286 18.19 -11.03 2.79
N LEU A 287 17.04 -11.60 3.18
CA LEU A 287 16.62 -11.70 4.59
C LEU A 287 17.64 -12.47 5.45
N LYS A 288 18.17 -13.59 4.94
CA LYS A 288 19.21 -14.36 5.64
C LYS A 288 20.50 -13.54 5.82
N GLY A 289 20.88 -12.75 4.82
CA GLY A 289 22.01 -11.82 4.89
C GLY A 289 21.81 -10.74 5.96
N VAL A 290 20.66 -10.05 5.94
CA VAL A 290 20.31 -9.03 6.94
C VAL A 290 20.32 -9.62 8.36
N LEU A 291 19.66 -10.77 8.57
CA LEU A 291 19.62 -11.44 9.87
C LEU A 291 21.01 -11.89 10.34
N SER A 292 21.86 -12.35 9.41
CA SER A 292 23.26 -12.71 9.73
C SER A 292 24.07 -11.48 10.16
N CYS A 293 23.91 -10.34 9.48
CA CYS A 293 24.56 -9.09 9.85
C CYS A 293 24.08 -8.59 11.21
N VAL A 294 22.77 -8.55 11.44
CA VAL A 294 22.20 -8.12 12.73
C VAL A 294 22.65 -9.04 13.86
N SER A 295 22.61 -10.36 13.66
CA SER A 295 23.09 -11.33 14.66
C SER A 295 24.59 -11.16 14.95
N HIS A 296 25.41 -10.91 13.92
CA HIS A 296 26.83 -10.65 14.11
C HIS A 296 27.08 -9.38 14.92
N VAL A 297 26.39 -8.28 14.61
CA VAL A 297 26.51 -7.00 15.34
C VAL A 297 26.00 -7.13 16.78
N MET A 298 24.86 -7.79 17.00
CA MET A 298 24.26 -7.97 18.33
C MET A 298 25.08 -8.89 19.24
N ASN A 299 25.91 -9.78 18.67
CA ASN A 299 26.81 -10.66 19.41
C ASN A 299 28.22 -10.07 19.60
N LYS A 300 28.53 -8.90 19.01
CA LYS A 300 29.80 -8.22 19.27
C LYS A 300 29.78 -7.54 20.64
N PRO A 301 30.85 -7.64 21.45
CA PRO A 301 31.03 -6.82 22.64
C PRO A 301 30.92 -5.32 22.32
N MET A 302 30.20 -4.56 23.15
CA MET A 302 29.90 -3.13 22.93
C MET A 302 31.15 -2.25 22.71
N ASN A 303 32.27 -2.68 23.27
CA ASN A 303 33.61 -2.10 23.18
C ASN A 303 34.28 -2.27 21.80
N GLU A 304 33.93 -3.31 21.02
CA GLU A 304 34.41 -3.49 19.64
C GLU A 304 33.63 -2.60 18.66
N LEU A 305 32.32 -2.46 18.85
CA LEU A 305 31.46 -1.58 18.04
C LEU A 305 31.86 -0.10 18.19
N ALA A 306 32.28 0.31 19.38
CA ALA A 306 32.75 1.68 19.65
C ALA A 306 34.13 1.98 19.02
N ALA A 307 34.97 0.96 18.80
CA ALA A 307 36.27 1.12 18.15
C ALA A 307 36.12 1.27 16.62
N GLU A 308 35.26 0.48 15.99
CA GLU A 308 34.98 0.57 14.54
C GLU A 308 34.33 1.91 14.14
N ALA A 309 33.49 2.50 15.02
CA ALA A 309 32.90 3.82 14.79
C ALA A 309 33.93 4.97 14.88
N LYS A 310 35.00 4.80 15.67
CA LYS A 310 36.10 5.76 15.77
C LYS A 310 37.07 5.70 14.60
N GLU A 311 37.29 4.52 14.02
CA GLU A 311 38.11 4.39 12.81
C GLU A 311 37.44 4.99 11.57
N LYS A 312 36.10 4.89 11.46
CA LYS A 312 35.36 5.48 10.33
C LYS A 312 35.14 6.99 10.42
N SER A 313 35.44 7.62 11.56
CA SER A 313 35.26 9.08 11.78
C SER A 313 36.58 9.87 11.81
N ALA A 314 37.73 9.23 11.57
CA ALA A 314 38.99 9.95 11.43
C ALA A 314 39.08 10.62 10.03
N PRO A 315 39.35 11.94 9.94
CA PRO A 315 39.42 12.63 8.66
C PRO A 315 40.67 12.21 7.89
N THR A 316 40.49 11.81 6.64
CA THR A 316 41.58 11.46 5.72
C THR A 316 42.30 12.74 5.29
N ASP A 317 43.37 13.12 6.01
CA ASP A 317 44.31 14.13 5.56
C ASP A 317 45.08 13.62 4.33
N GLN A 318 44.65 14.02 3.14
CA GLN A 318 45.45 13.93 1.91
C GLN A 318 45.86 15.33 1.47
N ASN A 319 46.98 15.80 2.02
CA ASN A 319 47.75 16.89 1.43
C ASN A 319 49.25 16.67 1.72
N ALA A 320 49.96 16.00 0.80
CA ALA A 320 51.41 16.12 0.69
C ALA A 320 51.95 15.60 -0.67
N VAL A 321 52.06 16.53 -1.62
CA VAL A 321 53.23 16.81 -2.47
C VAL A 321 54.02 15.63 -3.08
N ALA A 322 54.11 15.60 -4.42
CA ALA A 322 55.36 15.27 -5.11
C ALA A 322 55.55 16.13 -6.37
N LYS A 323 56.43 17.13 -6.23
CA LYS A 323 57.11 17.82 -7.33
C LYS A 323 58.06 16.85 -8.04
N GLY A 324 58.25 17.03 -9.35
CA GLY A 324 59.51 16.68 -10.01
C GLY A 324 59.39 16.14 -11.44
N ALA A 325 59.46 17.04 -12.42
CA ALA A 325 60.01 16.73 -13.75
C ALA A 325 61.53 16.46 -13.61
N PRO A 326 62.18 15.77 -14.58
CA PRO A 326 62.73 16.53 -15.72
C PRO A 326 62.85 15.80 -17.07
N SER A 327 63.01 16.66 -18.09
CA SER A 327 63.60 16.52 -19.44
C SER A 327 62.94 15.59 -20.45
#